data_AF-A0A2N9X6W9-F1
#
_entry.id   AF-A0A2N9X6W9-F1
#
_cell.length_a   1.000
_cell.length_b   1.000
_cell.length_c   1.000
_cell.angle_alpha   90.00
_cell.angle_beta   90.00
_cell.angle_gamma   90.00
#
_symmetry.space_group_name_H-M   'P 1'
#
loop_
_entity.id
_entity.type
_entity.pdbx_description
1 polymer ?
#
loop_
_entity_poly.entity_id
_entity_poly.type
_entity_poly.pdbx_seq_one_letter_code
_entity_poly.pdbx_strand_id
1 'polypeptide(L)'
;MIIGNLEQIGIQLEYIIEFKSPSGLFNFIIDDELIPGKGTITDLFMVISSLKNTFHYNLDEKDFEIGKKKIEDINFADGEPENLIYVDCSELSDFGCVFWLGYDGDEERLFYSNDFEKTFREQRYPKGTLANLIDSLPNSFDLKINRINDDITNTEIIS
;
A
#
# COMPACT_ATOMS: atom_id res chain seq x y z
N MET A 1 9.28 -11.23 2.75
CA MET A 1 8.69 -11.84 1.54
C MET A 1 8.27 -10.75 0.55
N ILE A 2 8.17 -11.12 -0.73
CA ILE A 2 7.59 -10.27 -1.78
C ILE A 2 6.23 -10.87 -2.17
N ILE A 3 5.22 -10.01 -2.27
CA ILE A 3 3.84 -10.35 -2.64
C ILE A 3 3.45 -9.51 -3.86
N GLY A 4 2.75 -10.09 -4.84
CA GLY A 4 2.27 -9.38 -6.03
C GLY A 4 3.06 -9.65 -7.31
N ASN A 5 2.82 -8.82 -8.33
CA ASN A 5 3.49 -8.88 -9.63
C ASN A 5 4.40 -7.66 -9.78
N LEU A 6 5.73 -7.88 -9.76
CA LEU A 6 6.71 -6.79 -9.81
C LEU A 6 6.74 -6.03 -11.15
N GLU A 7 6.17 -6.60 -12.23
CA GLU A 7 5.99 -5.86 -13.49
C GLU A 7 4.86 -4.81 -13.39
N GLN A 8 4.05 -4.86 -12.32
CA GLN A 8 2.95 -3.93 -12.04
C GLN A 8 3.20 -3.24 -10.70
N ILE A 9 2.81 -3.91 -9.60
CA ILE A 9 2.96 -3.45 -8.23
C ILE A 9 3.12 -4.66 -7.31
N GLY A 10 4.00 -4.51 -6.32
CA GLY A 10 4.22 -5.51 -5.29
C GLY A 10 4.30 -4.92 -3.90
N ILE A 11 4.44 -5.80 -2.91
CA ILE A 11 4.68 -5.45 -1.51
C ILE A 11 5.87 -6.26 -1.01
N GLN A 12 6.85 -5.57 -0.42
CA GLN A 12 7.82 -6.18 0.47
C GLN A 12 7.26 -6.16 1.89
N LEU A 13 7.14 -7.32 2.50
CA LEU A 13 6.66 -7.50 3.86
C LEU A 13 7.65 -8.34 4.65
N GLU A 14 8.24 -7.79 5.72
CA GLU A 14 9.09 -8.56 6.63
C GLU A 14 8.66 -8.35 8.08
N TYR A 15 8.33 -9.43 8.79
CA TYR A 15 8.14 -9.45 10.23
C TYR A 15 9.49 -9.71 10.91
N ILE A 16 9.99 -8.70 11.63
CA ILE A 16 11.38 -8.69 12.13
C ILE A 16 11.39 -8.64 13.66
N ILE A 17 10.47 -7.90 14.29
CA ILE A 17 10.49 -7.67 15.73
C ILE A 17 9.13 -7.95 16.33
N GLU A 18 9.10 -8.87 17.29
CA GLU A 18 7.93 -9.15 18.09
C GLU A 18 7.83 -8.14 19.25
N PHE A 19 6.89 -7.21 19.14
CA PHE A 19 6.47 -6.33 20.23
C PHE A 19 5.10 -6.76 20.75
N LYS A 20 4.20 -5.81 21.00
CA LYS A 20 2.79 -6.09 21.31
C LYS A 20 1.97 -6.43 20.06
N SER A 21 2.49 -6.10 18.89
CA SER A 21 1.97 -6.36 17.55
C SER A 21 3.12 -6.79 16.64
N PRO A 22 2.85 -7.47 15.51
CA PRO A 22 3.86 -7.77 14.51
C PRO A 22 4.48 -6.49 13.94
N SER A 23 5.81 -6.33 14.03
CA SER A 23 6.51 -5.15 13.53
C SER A 23 7.69 -5.50 12.63
N GLY A 24 7.92 -4.68 11.61
CA GLY A 24 9.07 -4.85 10.72
C GLY A 24 9.00 -3.94 9.51
N LEU A 25 9.30 -4.48 8.32
CA LEU A 25 9.34 -3.71 7.08
C LEU A 25 8.05 -3.90 6.29
N PHE A 26 7.51 -2.79 5.80
CA PHE A 26 6.45 -2.78 4.80
C PHE A 26 6.82 -1.75 3.73
N ASN A 27 6.96 -2.17 2.49
CA ASN A 27 7.13 -1.28 1.35
C ASN A 27 6.21 -1.70 0.21
N PHE A 28 5.59 -0.75 -0.46
CA PHE A 28 5.15 -0.96 -1.83
C PHE A 28 6.36 -1.01 -2.75
N ILE A 29 6.28 -1.83 -3.80
CA ILE A 29 7.24 -1.90 -4.90
C ILE A 29 6.53 -1.35 -6.13
N ILE A 30 6.89 -0.14 -6.54
CA ILE A 30 6.29 0.57 -7.68
C ILE A 30 7.45 1.12 -8.52
N ASP A 31 7.45 0.85 -9.84
CA ASP A 31 8.53 1.23 -10.76
C ASP A 31 9.95 0.89 -10.26
N ASP A 32 10.14 -0.34 -9.77
CA ASP A 32 11.40 -0.81 -9.17
C ASP A 32 11.86 -0.02 -7.91
N GLU A 33 11.03 0.87 -7.36
CA GLU A 33 11.30 1.61 -6.12
C GLU A 33 10.58 0.99 -4.91
N LEU A 34 11.27 1.00 -3.77
CA LEU A 34 10.65 0.72 -2.47
C LEU A 34 10.05 2.00 -1.91
N ILE A 35 8.76 1.95 -1.58
CA ILE A 35 8.00 3.09 -1.04
C ILE A 35 7.38 2.68 0.30
N PRO A 36 7.74 3.33 1.43
CA PRO A 36 8.63 4.49 1.54
C PRO A 36 10.12 4.21 1.29
N GLY A 37 10.56 2.95 1.37
CA GLY A 37 12.00 2.62 1.36
C GLY A 37 12.75 3.17 2.57
N LYS A 38 12.02 3.52 3.63
CA LYS A 38 12.49 4.14 4.88
C LYS A 38 11.72 3.54 6.05
N GLY A 39 12.30 3.67 7.25
CA GLY A 39 11.75 3.06 8.45
C GLY A 39 12.12 1.58 8.52
N THR A 40 12.61 1.15 9.68
CA THR A 40 13.01 -0.24 9.92
C THR A 40 12.00 -1.00 10.78
N ILE A 41 11.06 -0.28 11.41
CA ILE A 41 10.10 -0.81 12.38
C ILE A 41 8.78 -0.08 12.16
N THR A 42 7.87 -0.75 11.46
CA THR A 42 6.49 -0.36 11.23
C THR A 42 5.58 -1.41 11.86
N ASP A 43 4.50 -1.01 12.51
CA ASP A 43 3.43 -1.87 12.97
C ASP A 43 2.68 -2.46 11.76
N LEU A 44 3.01 -3.71 11.46
CA LEU A 44 2.45 -4.43 10.32
C LEU A 44 0.98 -4.74 10.52
N PHE A 45 0.52 -4.89 11.77
CA PHE A 45 -0.90 -5.06 12.05
C PHE A 45 -1.68 -3.81 11.62
N MET A 46 -1.20 -2.62 11.99
CA MET A 46 -1.85 -1.36 11.63
C MET A 46 -1.87 -1.15 10.13
N VAL A 47 -0.73 -1.28 9.44
CA VAL A 47 -0.66 -1.08 7.98
C VAL A 47 -1.53 -2.10 7.23
N ILE A 48 -1.42 -3.39 7.52
CA ILE A 48 -2.19 -4.43 6.81
C ILE A 48 -3.70 -4.25 7.05
N SER A 49 -4.12 -3.96 8.29
CA SER A 49 -5.54 -3.81 8.62
C SER A 49 -6.14 -2.54 8.01
N SER A 50 -5.44 -1.41 8.04
CA SER A 50 -5.87 -0.18 7.37
C SER A 50 -6.06 -0.39 5.87
N LEU A 51 -5.07 -0.99 5.19
CA LEU A 51 -5.17 -1.28 3.77
C LEU A 51 -6.37 -2.18 3.45
N LYS A 52 -6.51 -3.32 4.15
CA LYS A 52 -7.66 -4.22 3.93
C LYS A 52 -8.99 -3.53 4.21
N ASN A 53 -9.07 -2.68 5.23
CA ASN A 53 -10.28 -1.92 5.53
C ASN A 53 -10.65 -0.94 4.41
N THR A 54 -9.70 -0.20 3.84
CA THR A 54 -9.97 0.67 2.68
C THR A 54 -10.66 -0.11 1.57
N PHE A 55 -10.11 -1.24 1.16
CA PHE A 55 -10.64 -2.01 0.03
C PHE A 55 -11.90 -2.81 0.38
N HIS A 56 -12.15 -3.16 1.64
CA HIS A 56 -13.42 -3.81 2.01
C HIS A 56 -14.62 -2.86 2.09
N TYR A 57 -14.41 -1.58 2.41
CA TYR A 57 -15.52 -0.65 2.70
C TYR A 57 -15.76 0.42 1.61
N ASN A 58 -14.78 0.72 0.76
CA ASN A 58 -14.85 1.86 -0.16
C ASN A 58 -15.08 1.48 -1.65
N LEU A 59 -15.46 0.24 -1.98
CA LEU A 59 -15.54 -0.23 -3.38
C LEU A 59 -16.93 -0.15 -4.03
N ASP A 60 -17.62 0.99 -3.96
CA ASP A 60 -18.67 1.28 -4.96
C ASP A 60 -18.05 2.10 -6.09
N GLU A 61 -17.53 1.40 -7.10
CA GLU A 61 -16.58 1.92 -8.08
C GLU A 61 -17.10 3.07 -8.95
N LYS A 62 -18.42 3.22 -9.08
CA LYS A 62 -19.03 4.23 -9.97
C LYS A 62 -18.83 5.66 -9.49
N ASP A 63 -18.62 5.85 -8.19
CA ASP A 63 -18.48 7.18 -7.58
C ASP A 63 -17.03 7.70 -7.63
N PHE A 64 -16.07 6.89 -8.11
CA PHE A 64 -14.63 7.21 -8.14
C PHE A 64 -14.04 7.28 -9.56
N GLU A 65 -14.90 7.51 -10.56
CA GLU A 65 -14.50 7.68 -11.96
C GLU A 65 -13.93 9.10 -12.17
N ILE A 66 -12.62 9.19 -12.43
CA ILE A 66 -11.93 10.44 -12.75
C ILE A 66 -11.63 10.58 -14.24
N GLY A 67 -11.80 9.50 -15.00
CA GLY A 67 -11.54 9.43 -16.43
C GLY A 67 -10.11 9.85 -16.78
N LYS A 68 -9.97 10.66 -17.83
CA LYS A 68 -8.67 11.08 -18.38
C LYS A 68 -8.11 12.38 -17.79
N LYS A 69 -8.61 12.81 -16.63
CA LYS A 69 -8.14 14.03 -15.94
C LYS A 69 -6.64 13.93 -15.67
N LYS A 70 -5.84 14.92 -16.07
CA LYS A 70 -4.39 14.89 -15.83
C LYS A 70 -4.08 15.09 -14.35
N ILE A 71 -2.97 14.54 -13.88
CA ILE A 71 -2.52 14.71 -12.49
C ILE A 71 -2.38 16.19 -12.10
N GLU A 72 -1.94 17.05 -13.03
CA GLU A 72 -1.81 18.50 -12.83
C GLU A 72 -3.14 19.22 -12.56
N ASP A 73 -4.26 18.63 -13.02
CA ASP A 73 -5.60 19.18 -12.87
C ASP A 73 -6.30 18.67 -11.59
N ILE A 74 -5.68 17.73 -10.87
CA ILE A 74 -6.20 17.19 -9.61
C ILE A 74 -5.71 18.06 -8.45
N ASN A 75 -6.65 18.55 -7.65
CA ASN A 75 -6.33 19.34 -6.46
C ASN A 75 -6.13 18.41 -5.26
N PHE A 76 -4.88 18.22 -4.84
CA PHE A 76 -4.51 17.46 -3.64
C PHE A 76 -4.37 18.32 -2.38
N ALA A 77 -4.50 19.66 -2.47
CA ALA A 77 -4.19 20.57 -1.36
C ALA A 77 -5.36 20.81 -0.40
N ASP A 78 -6.61 20.62 -0.85
CA ASP A 78 -7.81 21.02 -0.11
C ASP A 78 -8.55 19.84 0.56
N GLY A 79 -7.80 18.83 1.00
CA GLY A 79 -8.35 17.60 1.61
C GLY A 79 -8.52 16.48 0.61
N GLU A 80 -9.59 15.68 0.76
CA GLU A 80 -9.88 14.54 -0.13
C GLU A 80 -10.24 15.02 -1.54
N PRO A 81 -9.44 14.67 -2.56
CA PRO A 81 -9.74 15.07 -3.93
C PRO A 81 -11.04 14.42 -4.41
N GLU A 82 -11.79 15.14 -5.23
CA GLU A 82 -13.06 14.67 -5.78
C GLU A 82 -12.87 13.37 -6.58
N ASN A 83 -13.74 12.39 -6.32
CA ASN A 83 -13.78 11.07 -6.97
C ASN A 83 -12.49 10.26 -6.82
N LEU A 84 -11.72 10.47 -5.76
CA LEU A 84 -10.61 9.61 -5.35
C LEU A 84 -10.90 8.96 -3.99
N ILE A 85 -10.41 7.73 -3.83
CA ILE A 85 -10.43 6.98 -2.57
C ILE A 85 -9.10 7.24 -1.85
N TYR A 86 -9.15 7.69 -0.60
CA TYR A 86 -7.97 7.67 0.26
C TYR A 86 -7.58 6.21 0.58
N VAL A 87 -6.38 5.80 0.17
CA VAL A 87 -5.83 4.49 0.53
C VAL A 87 -5.06 4.64 1.83
N ASP A 88 -5.72 4.27 2.94
CA ASP A 88 -5.15 4.40 4.27
C ASP A 88 -3.99 3.43 4.44
N CYS A 89 -2.78 3.98 4.45
CA CYS A 89 -1.53 3.26 4.64
C CYS A 89 -0.99 3.39 6.07
N SER A 90 -1.78 3.94 6.99
CA SER A 90 -1.47 4.07 8.41
C SER A 90 -0.07 4.69 8.64
N GLU A 91 0.79 4.02 9.41
CA GLU A 91 2.14 4.46 9.77
C GLU A 91 3.06 4.77 8.58
N LEU A 92 2.74 4.31 7.35
CA LEU A 92 3.53 4.72 6.18
C LEU A 92 3.42 6.23 5.91
N SER A 93 2.32 6.87 6.34
CA SER A 93 2.13 8.31 6.22
C SER A 93 3.13 9.13 7.05
N ASP A 94 3.67 8.57 8.15
CA ASP A 94 4.74 9.21 8.93
C ASP A 94 6.05 9.34 8.14
N PHE A 95 6.20 8.55 7.08
CA PHE A 95 7.31 8.63 6.13
C PHE A 95 6.99 9.45 4.88
N GLY A 96 5.88 10.19 4.90
CA GLY A 96 5.42 11.04 3.82
C GLY A 96 4.70 10.29 2.70
N CYS A 97 4.27 9.04 2.93
CA CYS A 97 3.50 8.28 1.97
C CYS A 97 2.03 8.66 1.99
N VAL A 98 1.48 8.97 0.83
CA VAL A 98 0.05 9.21 0.63
C VAL A 98 -0.36 8.54 -0.67
N PHE A 99 -1.50 7.86 -0.67
CA PHE A 99 -2.01 7.10 -1.81
C PHE A 99 -3.48 7.45 -2.05
N TRP A 100 -3.81 7.72 -3.30
CA TRP A 100 -5.17 7.99 -3.78
C TRP A 100 -5.49 7.09 -4.95
N LEU A 101 -6.67 6.48 -4.95
CA LEU A 101 -7.13 5.60 -6.01
C LEU A 101 -8.34 6.18 -6.73
N GLY A 102 -8.27 6.28 -8.05
CA GLY A 102 -9.43 6.58 -8.92
C GLY A 102 -9.48 5.63 -10.10
N TYR A 103 -10.47 5.81 -10.97
CA TYR A 103 -10.68 4.96 -12.15
C TYR A 103 -10.77 5.74 -13.46
N ASP A 104 -10.38 5.09 -14.56
CA ASP A 104 -10.59 5.50 -15.96
C ASP A 104 -11.14 4.30 -16.74
N GLY A 105 -12.44 4.03 -16.59
CA GLY A 105 -13.09 2.84 -17.16
C GLY A 105 -12.57 1.52 -16.57
N ASP A 106 -11.78 0.79 -17.36
CA ASP A 106 -11.20 -0.51 -16.98
C ASP A 106 -9.77 -0.38 -16.39
N GLU A 107 -9.32 0.85 -16.11
CA GLU A 107 -8.03 1.14 -15.48
C GLU A 107 -8.22 1.67 -14.04
N GLU A 108 -7.38 1.19 -13.13
CA GLU A 108 -7.06 1.83 -11.85
C GLU A 108 -5.99 2.89 -12.06
N ARG A 109 -6.18 4.06 -11.45
CA ARG A 109 -5.22 5.17 -11.43
C ARG A 109 -4.78 5.41 -10.00
N LEU A 110 -3.57 4.96 -9.68
CA LEU A 110 -2.94 5.15 -8.37
C LEU A 110 -2.10 6.42 -8.40
N PHE A 111 -2.53 7.43 -7.63
CA PHE A 111 -1.72 8.61 -7.37
C PHE A 111 -1.04 8.48 -6.03
N TYR A 112 0.24 8.82 -5.95
CA TYR A 112 0.96 8.67 -4.71
C TYR A 112 2.08 9.69 -4.53
N SER A 113 2.34 10.01 -3.27
CA SER A 113 3.47 10.81 -2.81
C SER A 113 4.31 9.99 -1.84
N ASN A 114 5.62 10.27 -1.79
CA ASN A 114 6.54 9.76 -0.77
C ASN A 114 7.39 10.87 -0.14
N ASP A 115 6.92 12.12 -0.26
CA ASP A 115 7.63 13.33 0.12
C ASP A 115 6.77 14.35 0.89
N PHE A 116 5.75 13.84 1.59
CA PHE A 116 4.76 14.63 2.33
C PHE A 116 3.93 15.52 1.40
N GLU A 117 3.41 14.92 0.33
CA GLU A 117 2.47 15.53 -0.62
C GLU A 117 3.04 16.75 -1.37
N LYS A 118 4.38 16.86 -1.43
CA LYS A 118 5.05 17.93 -2.20
C LYS A 118 5.03 17.61 -3.68
N THR A 119 5.17 16.34 -4.03
CA THR A 119 5.03 15.84 -5.39
C THR A 119 4.15 14.60 -5.42
N PHE A 120 3.38 14.47 -6.50
CA PHE A 120 2.57 13.30 -6.78
C PHE A 120 3.03 12.64 -8.08
N ARG A 121 3.01 11.31 -8.08
CA ARG A 121 3.23 10.45 -9.24
C ARG A 121 1.94 9.70 -9.53
N GLU A 122 1.78 9.25 -10.77
CA GLU A 122 0.65 8.43 -11.18
C GLU A 122 1.18 7.10 -11.74
N GLN A 123 0.53 6.01 -11.35
CA GLN A 123 0.62 4.73 -12.04
C GLN A 123 -0.76 4.24 -12.45
N ARG A 124 -0.78 3.50 -13.57
CA ARG A 124 -2.00 2.96 -14.14
C ARG A 124 -1.93 1.45 -14.21
N TYR A 125 -2.99 0.79 -13.76
CA TYR A 125 -3.08 -0.66 -13.73
C TYR A 125 -4.42 -1.14 -14.30
N PRO A 126 -4.51 -2.39 -14.78
CA PRO A 126 -5.80 -3.01 -15.02
C PRO A 126 -6.65 -3.00 -13.75
N LYS A 127 -7.95 -2.80 -13.89
CA LYS A 127 -8.88 -2.79 -12.76
C LYS A 127 -8.82 -4.07 -11.93
N GLY A 128 -8.88 -3.93 -10.61
CA GLY A 128 -8.75 -4.99 -9.61
C GLY A 128 -7.30 -5.28 -9.21
N THR A 129 -6.29 -4.61 -9.78
CA THR A 129 -4.88 -4.91 -9.47
C THR A 129 -4.56 -4.63 -8.01
N LEU A 130 -4.90 -3.45 -7.50
CA LEU A 130 -4.64 -3.11 -6.09
C LEU A 130 -5.49 -3.94 -5.14
N ALA A 131 -6.79 -4.11 -5.43
CA ALA A 131 -7.67 -4.92 -4.58
C ALA A 131 -7.13 -6.35 -4.44
N ASN A 132 -6.77 -7.00 -5.55
CA ASN A 132 -6.19 -8.34 -5.53
C ASN A 132 -4.86 -8.40 -4.79
N LEU A 133 -4.00 -7.38 -4.94
CA LEU A 133 -2.73 -7.29 -4.21
C LEU A 133 -2.98 -7.21 -2.70
N ILE A 134 -3.88 -6.34 -2.25
CA ILE A 134 -4.20 -6.17 -0.83
C ILE A 134 -4.89 -7.41 -0.26
N ASP A 135 -5.77 -8.06 -1.02
CA ASP A 135 -6.41 -9.32 -0.63
C ASP A 135 -5.39 -10.45 -0.46
N SER A 136 -4.32 -10.45 -1.27
CA SER A 136 -3.24 -11.43 -1.18
C SER A 136 -2.31 -11.24 0.03
N LEU A 137 -2.40 -10.11 0.74
CA LEU A 137 -1.68 -9.94 2.00
C LEU A 137 -2.18 -10.97 3.02
N PRO A 138 -1.27 -11.58 3.82
CA PRO A 138 -1.69 -12.45 4.90
C PRO A 138 -2.47 -11.68 5.97
N ASN A 139 -3.18 -12.38 6.85
CA ASN A 139 -3.58 -11.76 8.10
C ASN A 139 -2.31 -11.47 8.91
N SER A 140 -2.24 -10.31 9.57
CA SER A 140 -1.08 -9.95 10.39
C SER A 140 -0.84 -10.95 11.53
N PHE A 141 -1.88 -11.62 12.03
CA PHE A 141 -1.76 -12.68 13.05
C PHE A 141 -1.19 -14.00 12.51
N ASP A 142 -1.14 -14.19 11.19
CA ASP A 142 -0.59 -15.40 10.56
C ASP A 142 0.91 -15.28 10.27
N LEU A 143 1.50 -14.10 10.53
CA LEU A 143 2.91 -13.83 10.34
C LEU A 143 3.76 -14.48 11.43
N LYS A 144 4.85 -15.14 11.02
CA LYS A 144 5.83 -15.72 11.93
C LYS A 144 7.25 -15.29 11.57
N ILE A 145 8.02 -14.93 12.59
CA ILE A 145 9.47 -14.74 12.47
C ILE A 145 10.13 -16.11 12.40
N ASN A 146 10.84 -16.40 11.32
CA ASN A 146 11.73 -17.54 11.29
C ASN A 146 13.15 -17.11 11.71
N ARG A 147 13.76 -17.91 12.59
CA ARG A 147 15.08 -17.65 13.16
C ARG A 147 15.98 -18.86 12.93
N ILE A 148 17.19 -18.63 12.42
CA ILE A 148 18.25 -19.64 12.31
C ILE A 148 19.44 -19.13 13.12
N ASN A 149 19.88 -19.90 14.13
CA ASN A 149 20.97 -19.53 15.02
C ASN A 149 20.79 -18.15 15.69
N ASP A 150 19.56 -17.86 16.16
CA ASP A 150 19.14 -16.58 16.77
C ASP A 150 19.09 -15.36 15.82
N ASP A 151 19.63 -15.48 14.60
CA ASP A 151 19.47 -14.48 13.54
C ASP A 151 18.10 -14.59 12.87
N ILE A 152 17.51 -13.45 12.55
CA ILE A 152 16.26 -13.38 11.77
C ILE A 152 16.60 -13.65 10.31
N THR A 153 15.99 -14.67 9.73
CA THR A 153 16.33 -15.10 8.37
C THR A 153 15.30 -14.71 7.34
N ASN A 154 14.01 -14.90 7.66
CA ASN A 154 12.91 -14.55 6.78
C ASN A 154 11.59 -14.54 7.55
N THR A 155 10.57 -14.00 6.89
CA THR A 155 9.17 -14.04 7.33
C THR A 155 8.45 -15.21 6.68
N GLU A 156 7.67 -15.96 7.47
CA GLU A 156 6.83 -17.07 7.00
C GLU A 156 5.34 -16.80 7.30
N ILE A 157 4.45 -17.36 6.47
CA ILE A 157 2.99 -17.37 6.68
C ILE A 157 2.61 -18.76 7.17
N ILE A 158 1.88 -18.86 8.28
CA ILE A 158 1.32 -20.14 8.75
C ILE A 158 -0.04 -20.36 8.09
N SER A 159 -0.15 -21.42 7.29
CA SER A 159 -1.40 -21.89 6.66
C SER A 159 -2.24 -22.75 7.59
#